data_AF-A0A955KX88-F1
#
_entry.id   AF-A0A955KX88-F1
#
_cell.length_a   1.000
_cell.length_b   1.000
_cell.length_c   1.000
_cell.angle_alpha   90.00
_cell.angle_beta   90.00
_cell.angle_gamma   90.00
#
_symmetry.space_group_name_H-M   'P 1'
#
loop_
_entity.id
_entity.type
_entity.pdbx_description
1 polymer ?
#
loop_
_entity_poly.entity_id
_entity_poly.type
_entity_poly.pdbx_seq_one_letter_code
_entity_poly.pdbx_strand_id
1 'polypeptide(L)' 'MIDITHRSSYDLLDLYDQTGERQGSFEFSFPVNYQYSKVIRDFVALIFDRYGLIPPWKARFILIIDELINNSIAYGSIE' A
#
# COMPACT_ATOMS: atom_id res chain seq x y z
N MET A 1 7.97 -4.39 10.35
CA MET A 1 6.50 -4.21 10.30
C MET A 1 6.11 -2.83 10.81
N ILE A 2 5.52 -2.00 9.94
CA ILE A 2 5.12 -0.61 10.20
C ILE A 2 3.62 -0.56 10.47
N ASP A 3 3.22 0.00 11.61
CA ASP A 3 1.81 0.29 11.90
C ASP A 3 1.35 1.56 11.15
N ILE A 4 0.28 1.42 10.37
CA ILE A 4 -0.27 2.49 9.51
C ILE A 4 -1.56 3.10 10.07
N THR A 5 -2.01 2.72 11.27
CA THR A 5 -3.30 3.14 11.86
C THR A 5 -3.49 4.67 11.91
N HIS A 6 -2.38 5.42 12.02
CA HIS A 6 -2.37 6.90 12.09
C HIS A 6 -1.51 7.53 11.00
N ARG A 7 -1.31 6.86 9.87
CA ARG A 7 -0.42 7.31 8.79
C ARG A 7 -1.18 7.54 7.50
N SER A 8 -0.87 8.63 6.82
CA SER A 8 -1.28 8.89 5.45
C SER A 8 -0.36 8.17 4.46
N SER A 9 -0.78 8.09 3.19
CA SER A 9 0.06 7.52 2.12
C SER A 9 1.38 8.28 1.92
N TYR A 10 1.42 9.59 2.20
CA TYR A 10 2.66 10.38 2.18
C TYR A 10 3.58 10.04 3.35
N ASP A 11 3.05 9.84 4.55
CA ASP A 11 3.86 9.40 5.69
C ASP A 11 4.52 8.04 5.41
N LEU A 12 3.82 7.15 4.70
CA LEU A 12 4.37 5.87 4.28
C LEU A 12 5.44 6.04 3.19
N LEU A 13 5.26 7.00 2.29
CA LEU A 13 6.24 7.33 1.26
C LEU A 13 7.54 7.87 1.87
N ASP A 14 7.45 8.75 2.87
CA ASP A 14 8.60 9.31 3.58
C ASP A 14 9.36 8.21 4.33
N LEU A 15 8.65 7.29 4.98
CA LEU A 15 9.26 6.11 5.61
C LEU A 15 9.95 5.21 4.58
N TYR A 16 9.30 4.98 3.43
CA TYR A 16 9.88 4.22 2.34
C TYR A 16 11.16 4.87 1.84
N ASP A 17 11.24 6.19 1.69
CA ASP A 17 12.48 6.86 1.28
C ASP A 17 13.60 6.76 2.31
N GLN A 18 13.27 6.75 3.59
CA GLN A 18 14.25 6.62 4.67
C GLN A 18 14.81 5.19 4.78
N THR A 19 14.07 4.18 4.32
CA THR A 19 14.38 2.76 4.56
C THR A 19 14.60 1.93 3.29
N GLY A 20 14.06 2.38 2.16
CA GLY A 20 13.75 1.59 0.96
C GLY A 20 14.95 1.10 0.15
N GLU A 21 16.09 1.80 0.21
CA GLU A 21 17.30 1.31 -0.46
C GLU A 21 18.03 0.21 0.31
N ARG A 22 17.76 0.03 1.62
CA ARG A 22 18.58 -0.85 2.47
C ARG A 22 17.98 -2.22 2.79
N GLN A 23 16.66 -2.38 2.74
CA GLN A 23 16.00 -3.59 3.28
C GLN A 23 15.34 -4.51 2.25
N GLY A 24 15.09 -4.07 1.02
CA GLY A 24 14.51 -4.91 -0.05
C GLY A 24 13.04 -5.34 0.15
N SER A 25 12.52 -5.28 1.38
CA SER A 25 11.12 -5.47 1.73
C SER A 25 10.58 -4.31 2.57
N PHE A 26 9.29 -4.01 2.41
CA PHE A 26 8.58 -2.99 3.18
C PHE A 26 7.25 -3.57 3.65
N GLU A 27 7.13 -3.78 4.96
CA GLU A 27 6.04 -4.55 5.57
C GLU A 27 5.15 -3.67 6.43
N PHE A 28 3.83 -3.84 6.31
CA PHE A 28 2.81 -3.09 7.05
C PHE A 28 1.91 -3.97 7.91
N SER A 29 1.36 -3.39 8.97
CA SER A 29 0.25 -3.94 9.74
C SER A 29 -0.87 -2.92 9.89
N PHE A 30 -2.12 -3.37 9.75
CA PHE A 30 -3.32 -2.55 9.91
C PHE A 30 -4.50 -3.39 10.43
N PRO A 31 -5.45 -2.77 11.14
CA PRO A 31 -6.73 -3.40 11.47
C PRO A 31 -7.52 -3.79 10.21
N VAL A 32 -8.34 -4.84 10.31
CA VAL A 32 -9.23 -5.30 9.23
C VAL A 32 -10.35 -4.27 8.99
N ASN A 33 -10.05 -3.22 8.21
CA ASN A 33 -10.94 -2.11 7.93
C ASN A 33 -10.66 -1.52 6.54
N TYR A 34 -11.72 -1.38 5.72
CA TYR A 34 -11.64 -0.89 4.35
C TYR A 34 -11.03 0.51 4.20
N GLN A 35 -11.02 1.33 5.24
CA GLN A 35 -10.35 2.64 5.20
C GLN A 35 -8.86 2.53 4.83
N TYR A 36 -8.20 1.42 5.21
CA TYR A 36 -6.78 1.20 4.95
C TYR A 36 -6.49 0.75 3.52
N SER A 37 -7.49 0.19 2.80
CA SER A 37 -7.32 -0.13 1.37
C SER A 37 -6.96 1.11 0.56
N LYS A 38 -7.68 2.21 0.79
CA LYS A 38 -7.38 3.50 0.14
C LYS A 38 -5.95 3.98 0.47
N VAL A 39 -5.56 3.94 1.74
CA VAL A 39 -4.22 4.42 2.17
C VAL A 39 -3.11 3.64 1.46
N ILE A 40 -3.22 2.31 1.42
CA ILE A 40 -2.20 1.46 0.79
C ILE A 40 -2.21 1.63 -0.73
N ARG A 41 -3.38 1.69 -1.35
CA ARG A 41 -3.53 1.93 -2.79
C ARG A 41 -2.90 3.26 -3.20
N ASP A 42 -3.20 4.32 -2.47
CA ASP A 42 -2.68 5.67 -2.76
C ASP A 42 -1.15 5.71 -2.52
N PHE A 43 -0.64 4.99 -1.50
CA PHE A 43 0.80 4.82 -1.28
C PHE A 43 1.51 4.09 -2.43
N VAL A 44 0.96 2.97 -2.90
CA VAL A 44 1.51 2.22 -4.03
C VAL A 44 1.49 3.08 -5.31
N ALA A 45 0.45 3.88 -5.52
CA ALA A 45 0.38 4.82 -6.63
C ALA A 45 1.53 5.85 -6.59
N LEU A 46 1.86 6.37 -5.40
CA LEU A 46 2.98 7.30 -5.19
C LEU A 46 4.34 6.62 -5.50
N ILE A 47 4.53 5.36 -5.10
CA ILE A 47 5.71 4.59 -5.48
C ILE A 47 5.81 4.46 -7.01
N PHE A 48 4.72 4.09 -7.66
CA PHE A 48 4.70 3.94 -9.11
C PHE A 48 5.00 5.26 -9.85
N ASP A 49 4.50 6.39 -9.34
CA ASP A 49 4.84 7.71 -9.86
C ASP A 49 6.34 7.99 -9.74
N ARG A 50 6.94 7.67 -8.59
CA ARG A 50 8.38 7.84 -8.36
C ARG A 50 9.24 7.02 -9.32
N TYR A 51 8.84 5.80 -9.63
CA TYR A 51 9.55 4.94 -10.58
C TYR A 51 9.15 5.16 -12.05
N GLY A 52 8.31 6.16 -12.35
CA GLY A 52 7.93 6.52 -13.71
C GLY A 52 7.04 5.48 -14.39
N LEU A 53 6.24 4.72 -13.62
CA LEU A 53 5.36 3.72 -14.18
C LEU A 53 4.20 4.36 -14.95
N ILE A 54 4.14 4.12 -16.25
CA ILE A 54 3.15 4.74 -17.13
C ILE A 54 1.85 3.93 -17.27
N PRO A 55 0.75 4.56 -17.72
CA PRO A 55 -0.45 3.83 -18.15
C PRO A 55 -0.14 2.83 -19.28
N PRO A 56 -0.88 1.70 -19.37
CA PRO A 56 -1.99 1.31 -18.51
C PRO A 56 -1.54 0.59 -17.22
N TRP A 57 -0.24 0.32 -17.07
CA TRP A 57 0.29 -0.56 -16.02
C TRP A 57 0.05 0.00 -14.62
N LYS A 58 0.27 1.30 -14.41
CA LYS A 58 -0.06 1.96 -13.14
C LYS A 58 -1.50 1.69 -12.69
N ALA A 59 -2.46 1.92 -13.58
CA ALA A 59 -3.88 1.72 -13.27
C ALA A 59 -4.20 0.24 -12.97
N ARG A 60 -3.63 -0.69 -13.75
CA ARG A 60 -3.84 -2.13 -13.55
C ARG A 60 -3.30 -2.60 -12.20
N PHE A 61 -2.08 -2.21 -11.84
CA PHE A 61 -1.51 -2.60 -10.55
C PHE A 61 -2.25 -1.97 -9.37
N ILE A 62 -2.69 -0.72 -9.50
CA ILE A 62 -3.54 -0.07 -8.49
C ILE A 62 -4.82 -0.88 -8.24
N LEU A 63 -5.49 -1.34 -9.29
CA LEU A 63 -6.69 -2.18 -9.17
C LEU A 63 -6.39 -3.55 -8.54
N ILE A 64 -5.30 -4.19 -8.94
CA ILE A 64 -4.87 -5.48 -8.37
C ILE A 64 -4.64 -5.33 -6.86
N ILE A 65 -3.94 -4.28 -6.43
CA ILE A 65 -3.66 -4.04 -5.01
C ILE A 65 -4.95 -3.75 -4.23
N ASP A 66 -5.84 -2.91 -4.77
CA ASP A 66 -7.13 -2.61 -4.14
C ASP A 66 -7.95 -3.90 -3.93
N GLU A 67 -8.03 -4.74 -4.96
CA GLU A 67 -8.76 -6.01 -4.91
C GLU A 67 -8.14 -7.01 -3.93
N LEU A 68 -6.80 -7.13 -3.89
CA LEU A 68 -6.11 -8.03 -2.96
C LEU A 68 -6.36 -7.63 -1.49
N ILE A 69 -6.33 -6.32 -1.18
CA ILE A 69 -6.56 -5.82 0.18
C ILE A 69 -8.04 -5.92 0.55
N ASN A 70 -8.95 -5.58 -0.37
CA ASN A 70 -10.38 -5.73 -0.12
C ASN A 70 -10.75 -7.20 0.12
N ASN A 71 -10.18 -8.13 -0.64
CA ASN A 71 -10.39 -9.56 -0.44
C ASN A 71 -9.77 -10.05 0.88
N SER A 72 -8.58 -9.57 1.25
CA SER A 72 -7.98 -9.95 2.54
C SER A 72 -8.82 -9.43 3.72
N ILE A 73 -9.46 -8.27 3.59
CA ILE A 73 -10.38 -7.74 4.60
C ILE A 73 -11.68 -8.55 4.63
N ALA A 74 -12.28 -8.81 3.47
CA ALA A 74 -13.57 -9.48 3.33
C ALA A 74 -13.53 -10.94 3.78
N TYR A 75 -12.45 -11.64 3.46
CA TYR A 75 -12.34 -13.09 3.65
C TYR A 75 -11.29 -13.48 4.70
N GLY A 76 -10.30 -12.63 4.98
CA GLY A 76 -9.27 -12.88 6.00
C GLY A 76 -9.73 -12.62 7.44
N SER A 77 -10.95 -12.11 7.63
CA SER A 77 -11.63 -12.07 8.94
C SER A 77 -12.58 -13.25 9.17
N ILE A 78 -12.62 -14.22 8.25
CA ILE A 78 -13.34 -15.49 8.44
C ILE A 78 -12.43 -16.44 9.24
N GLU A 79 -12.15 -16.08 10.50
CA GLU A 79 -11.72 -16.99 11.58
C GLU A 79 -12.36 -16.55 12.90
#